data_AF-A0A345CXX6-F1
#
_entry.id   AF-A0A345CXX6-F1
#
_cell.length_a   1.000
_cell.length_b   1.000
_cell.length_c   1.000
_cell.angle_alpha   90.00
_cell.angle_beta   90.00
_cell.angle_gamma   90.00
#
_symmetry.space_group_name_H-M   'P 1'
#
loop_
_entity.id
_entity.type
_entity.pdbx_description
1 polymer ?
#
loop_
_entity_poly.entity_id
_entity_poly.type
_entity_poly.pdbx_seq_one_letter_code
_entity_poly.pdbx_strand_id
1 'polypeptide(L)' 'MKILKILFFSLMSACCGAGLMIGVFPLIAKYIVGPVHGEDQMSMNAAILFSGVPLCAISGAMVGGFYMRRHLNKKRQL' A
#
# COMPACT_ATOMS: atom_id res chain seq x y z
N MET A 1 14.77 19.04 -10.99
CA MET A 1 13.92 18.45 -9.91
C MET A 1 13.08 17.23 -10.36
N LYS A 2 13.58 16.35 -11.24
CA LYS A 2 12.78 15.18 -11.69
C LYS A 2 12.66 14.11 -10.60
N ILE A 3 13.77 13.85 -9.92
CA ILE A 3 13.85 12.87 -8.82
C ILE A 3 12.89 13.27 -7.69
N LEU A 4 12.85 14.55 -7.30
CA LEU A 4 11.93 15.05 -6.28
C LEU A 4 10.45 14.78 -6.61
N LYS A 5 10.06 14.96 -7.88
CA LYS A 5 8.68 14.67 -8.32
C LYS A 5 8.34 13.18 -8.26
N ILE A 6 9.30 12.31 -8.60
CA ILE A 6 9.13 10.86 -8.51
C ILE A 6 9.02 10.44 -7.04
N LEU A 7 9.88 10.98 -6.17
CA LEU A 7 9.84 10.72 -4.73
C LEU A 7 8.51 11.17 -4.12
N PHE A 8 8.03 12.37 -4.45
CA PHE A 8 6.76 12.87 -3.93
C PHE A 8 5.58 11.99 -4.34
N PHE A 9 5.49 11.63 -5.63
CA PHE A 9 4.43 10.73 -6.11
C PHE A 9 4.54 9.33 -5.50
N SER A 10 5.76 8.80 -5.36
CA SER A 10 6.02 7.51 -4.71
C SER A 10 5.55 7.53 -3.25
N LEU A 11 5.85 8.60 -2.50
CA LEU A 11 5.46 8.73 -1.09
C LEU A 11 3.93 8.81 -0.95
N MET A 12 3.28 9.62 -1.78
CA MET A 12 1.81 9.75 -1.79
C MET A 12 1.12 8.43 -2.13
N SER A 13 1.62 7.70 -3.13
CA SER A 13 1.09 6.37 -3.46
C SER A 13 1.36 5.33 -2.37
N ALA A 14 2.46 5.46 -1.61
CA ALA A 14 2.73 4.59 -0.47
C ALA A 14 1.72 4.81 0.66
N CYS A 15 1.45 6.08 1.00
CA CYS A 15 0.43 6.43 1.99
C CYS A 15 -0.96 5.96 1.56
N CYS A 16 -1.29 6.10 0.27
CA CYS A 16 -2.55 5.60 -0.28
C CYS A 16 -2.64 4.07 -0.18
N GLY A 17 -1.59 3.33 -0.54
CA GLY A 17 -1.54 1.87 -0.40
C GLY A 17 -1.71 1.40 1.05
N ALA A 18 -1.00 2.03 1.99
CA ALA A 18 -1.17 1.75 3.42
C ALA A 18 -2.60 2.05 3.91
N GLY A 19 -3.14 3.21 3.54
CA GLY A 19 -4.51 3.61 3.90
C GLY A 19 -5.58 2.67 3.34
N LEU A 20 -5.39 2.18 2.10
CA LEU A 20 -6.28 1.18 1.50
C LEU A 20 -6.25 -0.13 2.27
N MET A 21 -5.08 -0.62 2.68
CA MET A 21 -4.99 -1.82 3.51
C MET A 21 -5.75 -1.64 4.83
N ILE A 22 -5.54 -0.50 5.52
CA ILE A 22 -6.23 -0.21 6.78
C ILE A 22 -7.75 -0.14 6.57
N GLY A 23 -8.22 0.48 5.48
CA GLY A 23 -9.64 0.61 5.17
C GLY A 23 -10.31 -0.72 4.80
N VAL A 24 -9.60 -1.61 4.12
CA VAL A 24 -10.12 -2.92 3.69
C VAL A 24 -9.88 -4.00 4.74
N PHE A 25 -8.99 -3.78 5.71
CA PHE A 25 -8.65 -4.73 6.76
C PHE A 25 -9.86 -5.31 7.51
N PRO A 26 -10.90 -4.55 7.91
CA PRO A 26 -12.07 -5.12 8.58
C PRO A 26 -12.78 -6.20 7.73
N LEU A 27 -12.81 -6.01 6.41
CA LEU A 27 -13.37 -7.00 5.48
C LEU A 27 -12.45 -8.22 5.39
N ILE A 28 -11.14 -8.01 5.26
CA ILE A 28 -10.14 -9.08 5.21
C ILE A 28 -10.20 -9.92 6.49
N ALA A 29 -10.24 -9.29 7.66
CA ALA A 29 -10.35 -9.96 8.96
C ALA A 29 -11.63 -10.80 9.04
N LYS A 30 -12.76 -10.27 8.58
CA LYS A 30 -14.05 -10.98 8.56
C LYS A 30 -14.05 -12.20 7.64
N TYR A 31 -13.45 -12.11 6.45
CA TYR A 31 -13.48 -13.19 5.46
C TYR A 31 -12.37 -14.23 5.63
N ILE A 32 -11.19 -13.84 6.11
CA ILE A 32 -10.04 -14.74 6.24
C ILE A 32 -10.00 -15.42 7.61
N VAL A 33 -10.16 -14.65 8.69
CA VAL A 33 -10.06 -15.16 10.07
C VAL A 33 -11.43 -15.47 10.65
N GLY A 34 -12.44 -14.67 10.30
CA GLY A 34 -13.79 -14.81 10.84
C GLY A 34 -13.93 -14.16 12.22
N PRO A 35 -15.04 -14.45 12.93
CA PRO A 35 -15.33 -13.87 14.24
C PRO A 35 -14.25 -14.23 15.28
N VAL A 36 -13.77 -13.21 16.01
CA VAL A 36 -12.73 -13.35 17.03
C VAL A 36 -13.33 -13.93 18.31
N HIS A 37 -12.95 -15.15 18.64
CA HIS A 37 -13.40 -15.86 19.85
C HIS A 37 -12.26 -16.09 20.86
N GLY A 38 -11.02 -15.77 20.49
CA GLY A 38 -9.85 -15.96 21.32
C GLY A 38 -8.60 -15.26 20.77
N GLU A 39 -7.50 -15.45 21.48
CA GLU A 39 -6.19 -14.83 21.21
C GLU A 39 -5.60 -15.25 19.85
N ASP A 40 -5.84 -16.49 19.42
CA ASP A 40 -5.29 -17.00 18.15
C ASP A 40 -5.79 -16.20 16.94
N GLN A 41 -7.10 -15.91 16.91
CA GLN A 41 -7.71 -15.11 15.86
C GLN A 41 -7.23 -13.64 15.90
N MET A 42 -7.05 -13.10 17.10
CA MET A 42 -6.54 -11.73 17.27
C MET A 42 -5.09 -11.61 16.79
N SER A 43 -4.25 -12.57 17.17
CA SER A 43 -2.85 -12.66 16.75
C SER A 43 -2.72 -12.81 15.24
N MET A 44 -3.55 -13.65 14.62
CA MET A 44 -3.56 -13.81 13.16
C MET A 44 -4.00 -12.53 12.43
N ASN A 45 -5.04 -11.85 12.93
CA ASN A 45 -5.47 -10.56 12.40
C ASN A 45 -4.37 -9.49 12.53
N ALA A 46 -3.66 -9.44 13.66
CA ALA A 46 -2.52 -8.55 13.85
C ALA A 46 -1.41 -8.85 12.84
N ALA A 47 -1.07 -10.13 12.63
CA ALA A 47 -0.07 -10.53 11.64
C ALA A 47 -0.45 -10.11 10.21
N ILE A 48 -1.73 -10.25 9.82
CA ILE A 48 -2.24 -9.81 8.53
C ILE A 48 -2.12 -8.28 8.38
N LEU A 49 -2.45 -7.52 9.42
CA LEU A 49 -2.34 -6.06 9.38
C LEU A 49 -0.87 -5.61 9.29
N PHE A 50 -0.01 -6.15 10.16
CA PHE A 50 1.40 -5.78 10.23
C PHE A 50 2.21 -6.20 8.99
N SER A 51 1.82 -7.27 8.31
CA SER A 51 2.44 -7.67 7.04
C SER A 51 1.78 -6.99 5.83
N GLY A 52 0.46 -6.85 5.82
CA GLY A 52 -0.28 -6.30 4.69
C GLY A 52 -0.06 -4.80 4.49
N VAL A 53 0.01 -4.01 5.57
CA VAL A 53 0.25 -2.56 5.48
C VAL A 53 1.57 -2.23 4.76
N PRO A 54 2.73 -2.79 5.15
CA PRO A 54 3.98 -2.52 4.45
C PRO A 54 3.97 -3.09 3.03
N LEU A 55 3.37 -4.25 2.78
CA LEU A 55 3.25 -4.80 1.41
C LEU A 55 2.45 -3.86 0.50
N CYS A 56 1.29 -3.37 0.95
CA CYS A 56 0.49 -2.42 0.21
C CYS A 56 1.20 -1.05 0.06
N ALA A 57 1.90 -0.57 1.08
CA ALA A 57 2.68 0.66 0.99
C ALA A 57 3.81 0.57 -0.04
N ILE A 58 4.58 -0.53 -0.03
CA ILE A 58 5.69 -0.77 -0.99
C ILE A 58 5.12 -0.89 -2.40
N SER A 59 4.06 -1.68 -2.60
CA SER A 59 3.42 -1.82 -3.92
C SER A 59 2.90 -0.48 -4.44
N GLY A 60 2.25 0.32 -3.58
CA GLY A 60 1.81 1.67 -3.90
C GLY A 60 2.98 2.55 -4.33
N ALA A 61 4.06 2.59 -3.54
CA ALA A 61 5.27 3.35 -3.83
C ALA A 61 5.87 2.98 -5.20
N MET A 62 6.00 1.69 -5.49
CA MET A 62 6.53 1.19 -6.76
C MET A 62 5.66 1.65 -7.93
N VAL A 63 4.34 1.52 -7.82
CA VAL A 63 3.40 1.92 -8.87
C VAL A 63 3.44 3.42 -9.12
N GLY A 64 3.37 4.26 -8.07
CA GLY A 64 3.40 5.71 -8.21
C GLY A 64 4.74 6.24 -8.72
N GLY A 65 5.85 5.67 -8.24
CA GLY A 65 7.19 6.00 -8.70
C GLY A 65 7.41 5.61 -10.17
N PHE A 66 6.99 4.41 -10.58
CA PHE A 66 7.11 3.94 -11.95
C PHE A 66 6.22 4.75 -12.90
N TYR A 67 4.99 5.03 -12.51
CA TYR A 67 4.05 5.86 -13.28
C TYR A 67 4.63 7.25 -13.54
N MET A 68 5.13 7.92 -12.50
CA MET A 68 5.70 9.27 -12.64
C MET A 68 6.99 9.26 -13.47
N ARG A 69 7.84 8.25 -13.31
CA ARG A 69 9.04 8.06 -14.14
C ARG A 69 8.68 7.90 -15.62
N ARG A 70 7.68 7.06 -15.93
CA ARG A 70 7.20 6.85 -17.31
C ARG A 70 6.60 8.12 -17.90
N HIS A 71 5.80 8.84 -17.12
CA HIS A 71 5.18 10.10 -17.54
C HIS A 71 6.23 11.20 -17.85
N LEU A 72 7.24 11.35 -16.99
CA LEU A 72 8.34 12.31 -17.22
C LEU A 72 9.20 11.95 -18.42
N ASN A 73 9.39 10.66 -18.71
CA ASN A 73 10.14 10.21 -19.88
C ASN A 73 9.34 10.41 -21.19
N LYS A 74 8.01 10.22 -21.17
CA LYS A 74 7.15 10.53 -22.32
C LYS A 74 7.18 12.02 -22.70
N LYS A 75 7.13 12.92 -21.72
CA LYS A 75 7.22 14.38 -21.95
C LYS A 75 8.56 14.85 -22.55
N ARG A 76 9.58 14.01 -22.59
CA ARG A 76 10.89 14.35 -23.21
C ARG A 76 10.92 14.08 -24.72
N GLN A 77 10.00 13.23 -25.21
CA GLN A 77 9.96 12.77 -26.61
C GLN A 77 8.98 13.58 -27.48
N LEU A 78 8.24 14.50 -26.87
CA LEU A 78 7.35 15.49 -27.51
C LEU A 78 8.00 16.87 -27.38
#